data_AF-A0A7U9XI32-F1
#
_entry.id   AF-A0A7U9XI32-F1
#
_cell.length_a   1.000
_cell.length_b   1.000
_cell.length_c   1.000
_cell.angle_alpha   90.00
_cell.angle_beta   90.00
_cell.angle_gamma   90.00
#
_symmetry.space_group_name_H-M   'P 1'
#
loop_
_entity.id
_entity.type
_entity.pdbx_description
1 polymer ?
#
loop_
_entity_poly.entity_id
_entity_poly.type
_entity_poly.pdbx_seq_one_letter_code
_entity_poly.pdbx_strand_id
1 'polypeptide(L)'
;MEQTKKRMVESYEIRQGITIGDKEVVLGVDEKAEMPYLCAFYTSNELFGSYTDCMVTDDYVEIVEMFAEHVKAQCVKIREEQAKVTVPREVITDDMCLPLRNNDSLEGKVVAVRIDSIRPEYRTAEHQLISVK
;
A
#
# COMPACT_ATOMS: atom_id res chain seq x y z
N MET A 1 -17.55 -17.08 -16.49
CA MET A 1 -16.69 -15.88 -16.56
C MET A 1 -17.07 -15.02 -15.38
N GLU A 2 -16.25 -14.98 -14.32
CA GLU A 2 -16.45 -14.01 -13.24
C GLU A 2 -16.31 -12.62 -13.85
N GLN A 3 -17.39 -11.83 -13.82
CA GLN A 3 -17.29 -10.41 -14.10
C GLN A 3 -16.57 -9.79 -12.91
N THR A 4 -15.29 -9.46 -13.09
CA THR A 4 -14.55 -8.65 -12.12
C THR A 4 -15.33 -7.36 -11.92
N LYS A 5 -15.91 -7.18 -10.74
CA LYS A 5 -16.71 -5.99 -10.42
C LYS A 5 -15.81 -4.77 -10.56
N LYS A 6 -16.20 -3.84 -11.43
CA LYS A 6 -15.48 -2.57 -11.60
C LYS A 6 -15.37 -1.87 -10.25
N ARG A 7 -14.17 -1.38 -9.93
CA ARG A 7 -13.92 -0.61 -8.72
C ARG A 7 -14.40 0.82 -8.95
N MET A 8 -15.28 1.31 -8.08
CA MET A 8 -15.97 2.60 -8.25
C MET A 8 -15.73 3.52 -7.04
N VAL A 9 -15.70 4.83 -7.30
CA VAL A 9 -15.85 5.91 -6.33
C VAL A 9 -16.98 6.80 -6.83
N GLU A 10 -18.11 6.81 -6.12
CA GLU A 10 -19.34 7.42 -6.65
C GLU A 10 -19.64 6.89 -8.07
N SER A 11 -19.66 7.76 -9.08
CA SER A 11 -19.85 7.41 -10.49
C SER A 11 -18.55 7.13 -11.27
N TYR A 12 -17.38 7.38 -10.68
CA TYR A 12 -16.08 7.23 -11.34
C TYR A 12 -15.57 5.78 -11.28
N GLU A 13 -15.20 5.24 -12.44
CA GLU A 13 -14.51 3.96 -12.55
C GLU A 13 -13.01 4.16 -12.28
N ILE A 14 -12.45 3.46 -11.30
CA ILE A 14 -11.01 3.48 -11.04
C ILE A 14 -10.27 2.76 -12.17
N ARG A 15 -9.49 3.52 -12.94
CA ARG A 15 -8.71 3.05 -14.09
C ARG A 15 -7.29 2.69 -13.72
N GLN A 16 -6.68 3.47 -12.82
CA GLN A 16 -5.31 3.27 -12.37
C GLN A 16 -5.26 3.36 -10.84
N GLY A 17 -4.41 2.54 -10.24
CA GLY A 17 -4.09 2.58 -8.81
C GLY A 17 -2.62 2.26 -8.60
N ILE A 18 -1.96 3.01 -7.72
CA ILE A 18 -0.60 2.70 -7.28
C ILE A 18 -0.61 2.69 -5.75
N THR A 19 -0.38 1.52 -5.17
CA THR A 19 -0.16 1.38 -3.73
C THR A 19 1.29 1.69 -3.42
N ILE A 20 1.51 2.60 -2.48
CA ILE A 20 2.83 2.93 -1.98
C ILE A 20 2.68 3.40 -0.52
N GLY A 21 3.27 2.65 0.39
CA GLY A 21 3.17 2.92 1.81
C GLY A 21 1.82 2.55 2.42
N ASP A 22 1.26 3.44 3.24
CA ASP A 22 -0.03 3.22 3.90
C ASP A 22 -1.24 3.54 3.00
N LYS A 23 -1.01 4.08 1.79
CA LYS A 23 -2.05 4.53 0.88
C LYS A 23 -1.93 3.93 -0.51
N GLU A 24 -3.05 3.96 -1.21
CA GLU A 24 -3.10 3.82 -2.66
C GLU A 24 -3.51 5.17 -3.27
N VAL A 25 -2.80 5.62 -4.29
CA VAL A 25 -3.21 6.75 -5.12
C VAL A 25 -4.01 6.19 -6.30
N VAL A 26 -5.21 6.71 -6.52
CA VAL A 26 -6.10 6.24 -7.58
C VAL A 26 -6.42 7.33 -8.59
N LEU A 27 -6.65 6.93 -9.83
CA LEU A 27 -7.19 7.74 -10.92
C LEU A 27 -8.52 7.13 -11.37
N GLY A 28 -9.59 7.92 -11.30
CA GLY A 28 -10.94 7.55 -11.70
C GLY A 28 -11.40 8.32 -12.93
N VAL A 29 -12.31 7.72 -13.71
CA VAL A 29 -12.91 8.36 -14.88
C VAL A 29 -14.42 8.13 -14.91
N ASP A 30 -15.18 9.21 -15.15
CA ASP A 30 -16.60 9.19 -15.53
C ASP A 30 -16.81 10.12 -16.73
N GLU A 31 -16.80 9.56 -17.95
CA GLU A 31 -16.96 10.33 -19.19
C GLU A 31 -18.31 11.05 -19.31
N LYS A 32 -19.27 10.75 -18.43
CA LYS A 32 -20.59 11.40 -18.41
C LYS A 32 -20.68 12.55 -17.41
N ALA A 33 -19.69 12.69 -16.53
CA ALA A 33 -19.63 13.79 -15.57
C ALA A 33 -19.14 15.09 -16.24
N GLU A 34 -19.54 16.23 -15.68
CA GLU A 34 -19.00 17.55 -16.08
C GLU A 34 -17.49 17.65 -15.82
N MET A 35 -17.03 17.03 -14.73
CA MET A 35 -15.62 16.91 -14.35
C MET A 35 -15.20 15.44 -14.50
N PRO A 36 -14.86 14.96 -15.69
CA PRO A 36 -14.73 13.52 -15.99
C PRO A 36 -13.60 12.81 -15.27
N TYR A 37 -12.64 13.52 -14.67
CA TYR A 37 -11.46 12.90 -14.08
C TYR A 37 -11.39 13.09 -12.58
N LEU A 38 -10.96 12.04 -11.88
CA LEU A 38 -10.82 12.01 -10.42
C LEU A 38 -9.43 11.52 -10.01
N CYS A 39 -8.85 12.13 -8.99
CA CYS A 39 -7.71 11.59 -8.24
C CYS A 39 -8.06 11.56 -6.75
N ALA A 40 -7.69 10.49 -6.06
CA ALA A 40 -7.91 10.36 -4.62
C ALA A 40 -6.87 9.46 -3.96
N PHE A 41 -6.76 9.55 -2.64
CA PHE A 41 -6.13 8.51 -1.83
C PHE A 41 -7.17 7.49 -1.37
N TYR A 42 -6.86 6.21 -1.54
CA TYR A 42 -7.61 5.10 -0.98
C TYR A 42 -6.83 4.45 0.16
N THR A 43 -7.53 4.16 1.25
CA THR A 43 -7.06 3.34 2.36
C THR A 43 -8.12 2.29 2.68
N SER A 44 -7.69 1.08 3.04
CA SER A 44 -8.61 0.03 3.48
C SER A 44 -8.03 -0.79 4.62
N ASN A 45 -8.90 -1.18 5.54
CA ASN A 45 -8.64 -2.20 6.55
C ASN A 45 -9.63 -3.37 6.37
N GLU A 46 -9.63 -4.33 7.30
CA GLU A 46 -10.48 -5.53 7.20
C GLU A 46 -11.99 -5.22 7.19
N LEU A 47 -12.41 -4.05 7.66
CA LEU A 47 -13.81 -3.70 7.86
C LEU A 47 -14.30 -2.58 6.92
N PHE A 48 -13.42 -1.65 6.54
CA PHE A 48 -13.78 -0.42 5.84
C PHE A 48 -12.72 -0.01 4.82
N GLY A 49 -13.17 0.58 3.71
CA GLY A 49 -12.36 1.33 2.77
C GLY A 49 -12.82 2.78 2.70
N SER A 50 -11.90 3.72 2.59
CA SER A 50 -12.21 5.15 2.46
C SER A 50 -11.40 5.79 1.36
N TYR A 51 -12.06 6.67 0.60
CA TYR A 51 -11.42 7.59 -0.32
C TYR A 51 -11.34 8.95 0.34
N THR A 52 -10.17 9.58 0.26
CA THR A 52 -9.87 10.88 0.87
C THR A 52 -9.12 11.75 -0.13
N ASP A 53 -9.16 13.06 0.07
CA ASP A 53 -8.50 14.03 -0.81
C ASP A 53 -8.95 13.88 -2.27
N CYS A 54 -10.26 13.72 -2.46
CA CYS A 54 -10.87 13.54 -3.76
C CYS A 54 -10.85 14.86 -4.52
N MET A 55 -10.16 14.87 -5.65
CA MET A 55 -10.01 16.00 -6.54
C MET A 55 -10.60 15.63 -7.89
N VAL A 56 -11.36 16.52 -8.50
CA VAL A 56 -11.98 16.31 -9.81
C VAL A 56 -11.67 17.47 -10.75
N THR A 57 -11.44 17.18 -12.03
CA THR A 57 -11.18 18.17 -13.08
C THR A 57 -11.68 17.69 -14.44
N ASP A 58 -11.88 18.61 -15.36
CA ASP A 58 -12.12 18.35 -16.79
C ASP A 58 -10.83 18.35 -17.62
N ASP A 59 -9.69 18.72 -17.02
CA ASP A 59 -8.37 18.64 -17.65
C ASP A 59 -7.65 17.33 -17.28
N TYR A 60 -7.49 16.47 -18.29
CA TYR A 60 -6.80 15.19 -18.12
C TYR A 60 -5.30 15.33 -17.79
N VAL A 61 -4.65 16.38 -18.26
CA VAL A 61 -3.22 16.60 -17.96
C VAL A 61 -3.09 16.99 -16.49
N GLU A 62 -3.92 17.93 -16.03
CA GLU A 62 -3.92 18.39 -14.64
C GLU A 62 -4.13 17.24 -13.64
N ILE A 63 -5.13 16.37 -13.88
CA ILE A 63 -5.38 15.26 -12.96
C ILE A 63 -4.23 14.23 -12.94
N VAL A 64 -3.55 14.03 -14.07
CA VAL A 64 -2.42 13.10 -14.17
C VAL A 64 -1.19 13.68 -13.48
N GLU A 65 -0.97 15.00 -13.58
CA GLU A 65 0.06 15.70 -12.80
C GLU A 65 -0.19 15.52 -11.30
N MET A 66 -1.42 15.79 -10.84
CA MET A 66 -1.79 15.58 -9.43
C MET A 66 -1.60 14.12 -8.97
N PHE A 67 -2.00 13.15 -9.80
CA PHE A 67 -1.79 11.73 -9.52
C PHE A 67 -0.29 11.42 -9.34
N ALA A 68 0.56 11.92 -10.24
CA ALA A 68 2.00 11.71 -10.17
C ALA A 68 2.63 12.39 -8.94
N GLU A 69 2.18 13.59 -8.59
CA GLU A 69 2.61 14.31 -7.40
C GLU A 69 2.22 13.58 -6.11
N HIS A 70 1.00 13.07 -6.04
CA HIS A 70 0.54 12.25 -4.92
C HIS A 70 1.37 10.98 -4.75
N VAL A 71 1.68 10.27 -5.84
CA VAL A 71 2.56 9.09 -5.80
C VAL A 71 3.95 9.48 -5.31
N LYS A 72 4.52 10.57 -5.85
CA LYS A 72 5.83 11.08 -5.42
C LYS A 72 5.84 11.46 -3.94
N ALA A 73 4.79 12.09 -3.44
CA ALA A 73 4.67 12.46 -2.03
C ALA A 73 4.70 11.22 -1.11
N GLN A 74 4.03 10.13 -1.50
CA GLN A 74 4.12 8.87 -0.74
C GLN A 74 5.52 8.27 -0.80
N CYS A 75 6.19 8.27 -1.96
CA CYS A 75 7.58 7.84 -2.06
C CYS A 75 8.51 8.64 -1.12
N VAL A 76 8.32 9.96 -1.01
CA VAL A 76 9.10 10.80 -0.09
C VAL A 76 8.85 10.39 1.37
N LYS A 77 7.60 10.20 1.77
CA LYS A 77 7.28 9.71 3.13
C LYS A 77 7.95 8.39 3.46
N ILE A 78 7.91 7.43 2.53
CA ILE A 78 8.61 6.15 2.71
C ILE A 78 10.11 6.35 2.85
N ARG A 79 10.73 7.22 2.04
CA ARG A 79 12.16 7.52 2.20
C ARG A 79 12.48 8.11 3.56
N GLU A 80 11.62 8.98 4.10
CA GLU A 80 11.79 9.55 5.44
C GLU A 80 11.61 8.50 6.55
N GLU A 81 10.65 7.58 6.41
CA GLU A 81 10.49 6.43 7.33
C GLU A 81 11.74 5.56 7.32
N GLN A 82 12.22 5.21 6.12
CA GLN A 82 13.43 4.41 5.94
C GLN A 82 14.68 5.08 6.53
N ALA A 83 14.79 6.40 6.45
CA ALA A 83 15.90 7.16 7.02
C ALA A 83 15.90 7.18 8.56
N LYS A 84 14.75 6.93 9.20
CA LYS A 84 14.62 6.86 10.67
C LYS A 84 14.96 5.49 11.24
N VAL A 85 15.11 4.47 10.39
CA VAL A 85 15.44 3.11 10.84
C VAL A 85 16.90 3.05 11.29
N THR A 86 17.13 2.75 12.56
CA THR A 86 18.47 2.70 13.18
C THR A 86 19.01 1.28 13.37
N VAL A 87 18.26 0.27 12.93
CA VAL A 87 18.62 -1.14 13.01
C VAL A 87 19.03 -1.67 11.63
N PRO A 88 19.76 -2.80 11.55
CA PRO A 88 20.04 -3.48 10.28
C PRO A 88 18.75 -3.76 9.51
N ARG A 89 18.80 -3.59 8.19
CA ARG A 89 17.63 -3.70 7.29
C ARG A 89 17.72 -4.89 6.34
N GLU A 90 18.85 -5.59 6.35
CA GLU A 90 19.13 -6.77 5.53
C GLU A 90 18.07 -7.85 5.76
N VAL A 91 17.46 -8.32 4.67
CA VAL A 91 16.39 -9.31 4.71
C VAL A 91 16.82 -10.54 5.51
N ILE A 92 15.97 -10.95 6.45
CA ILE A 92 16.12 -12.20 7.19
C ILE A 92 15.70 -13.34 6.27
N THR A 93 16.63 -14.23 5.98
CA THR A 93 16.43 -15.41 5.15
C THR A 93 16.19 -16.66 6.01
N ASP A 94 15.69 -17.73 5.40
CA ASP A 94 15.36 -18.96 6.12
C ASP A 94 16.59 -19.60 6.79
N ASP A 95 17.78 -19.47 6.21
CA ASP A 95 19.05 -19.97 6.78
C ASP A 95 19.51 -19.20 8.04
N MET A 96 18.99 -17.99 8.25
CA MET A 96 19.21 -17.23 9.49
C MET A 96 18.25 -17.66 10.61
N CYS A 97 17.20 -18.42 10.30
CA CYS A 97 16.14 -18.78 11.24
C CYS A 97 16.36 -20.16 11.87
N LEU A 98 16.01 -20.28 13.17
CA LEU A 98 15.93 -21.59 13.81
C LEU A 98 14.67 -22.33 13.36
N PRO A 99 14.74 -23.65 13.09
CA PRO A 99 13.57 -24.42 12.69
C PRO A 99 12.57 -24.53 13.85
N LEU A 100 11.30 -24.24 13.56
CA LEU A 100 10.20 -24.47 14.50
C LEU A 100 9.97 -25.98 14.67
N ARG A 101 10.00 -26.49 15.89
CA ARG A 101 9.71 -27.91 16.20
C ARG A 101 8.23 -28.07 16.57
N ASN A 102 7.68 -29.26 16.36
CA ASN A 102 6.23 -29.54 16.51
C ASN A 102 5.62 -29.18 17.88
N ASN A 103 6.42 -29.10 18.95
CA ASN A 103 5.96 -28.76 20.31
C ASN A 103 6.46 -27.39 20.80
N ASP A 104 7.09 -26.59 19.94
CA ASP A 104 7.58 -25.28 20.34
C ASP A 104 6.42 -24.28 20.41
N SER A 105 6.19 -23.72 21.60
CA SER A 105 5.31 -22.55 21.73
C SER A 105 5.95 -21.35 21.04
N LEU A 106 5.14 -20.52 20.39
CA LEU A 106 5.55 -19.19 19.90
C LEU A 106 5.37 -18.10 20.96
N GLU A 107 4.67 -18.39 22.05
CA GLU A 107 4.42 -17.43 23.14
C GLU A 107 5.73 -16.87 23.70
N GLY A 108 5.81 -15.54 23.78
CA GLY A 108 7.00 -14.83 24.24
C GLY A 108 8.17 -14.80 23.26
N LYS A 109 8.00 -15.28 22.01
CA LYS A 109 9.06 -15.27 20.98
C LYS A 109 8.88 -14.14 19.97
N VAL A 110 9.96 -13.87 19.22
CA VAL A 110 9.94 -13.04 18.02
C VAL A 110 10.07 -13.96 16.82
N VAL A 111 9.20 -13.79 15.83
CA VAL A 111 9.20 -14.57 14.60
C VAL A 111 9.48 -13.66 13.41
N ALA A 112 10.21 -14.18 12.41
CA ALA A 112 10.37 -13.52 11.12
C ALA A 112 9.28 -14.04 10.16
N VAL A 113 8.52 -13.15 9.53
CA VAL A 113 7.56 -13.53 8.49
C VAL A 113 8.22 -13.58 7.12
N ARG A 114 7.60 -14.33 6.22
CA ARG A 114 8.09 -14.51 4.84
C ARG A 114 8.09 -13.19 4.08
N ILE A 115 9.18 -12.90 3.38
CA ILE A 115 9.39 -11.60 2.71
C ILE A 115 8.38 -11.29 1.60
N ASP A 116 7.80 -12.31 0.96
CA ASP A 116 6.80 -12.16 -0.10
C ASP A 116 5.40 -11.82 0.43
N SER A 117 5.15 -12.04 1.73
CA SER A 117 3.95 -11.54 2.42
C SER A 117 4.04 -10.05 2.75
N ILE A 118 5.22 -9.43 2.56
CA ILE A 118 5.49 -8.02 2.82
C ILE A 118 5.52 -7.25 1.50
N ARG A 119 4.89 -6.06 1.52
CA ARG A 119 4.89 -5.13 0.39
C ARG A 119 6.32 -4.69 0.02
N PRO A 120 6.64 -4.51 -1.28
CA PRO A 120 8.01 -4.30 -1.75
C PRO A 120 8.81 -3.21 -1.01
N GLU A 121 8.17 -2.08 -0.71
CA GLU A 121 8.75 -0.93 -0.03
C GLU A 121 9.13 -1.17 1.44
N TYR A 122 8.61 -2.24 2.03
CA TYR A 122 8.84 -2.66 3.41
C TYR A 122 9.63 -3.96 3.53
N ARG A 123 10.19 -4.52 2.44
CA ARG A 123 10.93 -5.80 2.44
C ARG A 123 12.31 -5.69 3.11
N THR A 124 12.29 -5.61 4.43
CA THR A 124 13.45 -5.32 5.28
C THR A 124 13.29 -6.00 6.64
N ALA A 125 14.43 -6.25 7.33
CA ALA A 125 14.48 -7.04 8.56
C ALA A 125 13.46 -6.57 9.62
N GLU A 126 13.39 -5.26 9.86
CA GLU A 126 12.56 -4.65 10.89
C GLU A 126 11.07 -4.88 10.66
N HIS A 127 10.65 -5.01 9.40
CA HIS A 127 9.27 -5.28 9.01
C HIS A 127 8.96 -6.79 8.95
N GLN A 128 9.98 -7.65 8.97
CA GLN A 128 9.79 -9.10 9.07
C GLN A 128 9.50 -9.55 10.50
N LEU A 129 9.96 -8.81 11.51
CA LEU A 129 9.92 -9.24 12.90
C LEU A 129 8.58 -8.91 13.56
N ILE A 130 7.89 -9.95 14.05
CA ILE A 130 6.65 -9.83 14.81
C ILE A 130 6.86 -10.43 16.21
N SER A 131 6.49 -9.68 17.24
CA SER A 131 6.45 -10.20 18.62
C SER A 131 5.14 -10.95 18.85
N VAL A 132 5.26 -12.21 19.25
CA VAL A 132 4.13 -13.04 19.67
C VAL A 132 4.00 -12.88 21.17
N LYS A 133 2.96 -12.16 21.59
CA LYS A 133 2.63 -11.98 23.01
C LYS A 133 1.81 -13.13 23.53
#